data_AF-A0A957MV37-F1
#
_entry.id   AF-A0A957MV37-F1
#
_cell.length_a   1.000
_cell.length_b   1.000
_cell.length_c   1.000
_cell.angle_alpha   90.00
_cell.angle_beta   90.00
_cell.angle_gamma   90.00
#
_symmetry.space_group_name_H-M   'P 1'
#
loop_
_entity.id
_entity.type
_entity.pdbx_description
1 polymer ?
#
loop_
_entity_poly.entity_id
_entity_poly.type
_entity_poly.pdbx_seq_one_letter_code
_entity_poly.pdbx_strand_id
1 'polypeptide(L)' 'RRGSTFGTALESITPRKARKMRDVAHRYVQEHGWRGPWRIDVVGVQMDGQGHLLAVEHVRNAVGDE' A
#
# COMPACT_ATOMS: atom_id res chain seq x y z
N ARG A 1 -22.02 1.35 -0.27
CA ARG A 1 -22.04 -0.08 0.17
C ARG A 1 -21.02 -0.20 1.30
N ARG A 2 -21.44 -0.32 2.56
CA ARG A 2 -20.56 -0.31 3.75
C ARG A 2 -20.75 -1.63 4.49
N GLY A 3 -19.82 -2.56 4.30
CA GLY A 3 -19.75 -3.80 5.06
C GLY A 3 -18.62 -3.69 6.07
N SER A 4 -18.84 -4.22 7.27
CA SER A 4 -17.88 -4.40 8.37
C SER A 4 -16.71 -5.35 8.04
N THR A 5 -16.43 -5.57 6.75
CA THR A 5 -15.50 -6.55 6.20
C THR A 5 -14.45 -5.85 5.36
N PHE A 6 -13.92 -4.73 5.84
CA PHE A 6 -12.72 -4.18 5.22
C PHE A 6 -11.59 -5.15 5.57
N GLY A 7 -11.19 -5.95 4.60
CA GLY A 7 -10.02 -6.81 4.71
C GLY A 7 -8.78 -5.99 5.08
N THR A 8 -7.75 -6.68 5.54
CA THR A 8 -6.44 -6.14 5.90
C THR A 8 -5.85 -5.28 4.77
N ALA A 9 -4.87 -4.45 5.13
CA ALA A 9 -4.17 -3.65 4.15
C ALA A 9 -3.62 -4.51 2.99
N LEU A 10 -3.15 -5.72 3.32
CA LEU A 10 -2.61 -6.69 2.38
C LEU A 10 -3.69 -7.26 1.43
N GLU A 11 -4.87 -7.60 1.93
CA GLU A 11 -5.99 -8.10 1.10
C GLU A 11 -6.45 -7.06 0.07
N SER A 12 -6.22 -5.77 0.34
CA SER A 12 -6.54 -4.70 -0.60
C SER A 12 -5.57 -4.60 -1.79
N ILE A 13 -4.38 -5.20 -1.69
CA ILE A 13 -3.31 -5.16 -2.70
C ILE A 13 -3.52 -6.31 -3.69
N THR A 14 -4.27 -6.03 -4.75
CA THR A 14 -4.42 -6.98 -5.85
C THR A 14 -3.14 -7.08 -6.70
N PRO A 15 -2.92 -8.17 -7.46
CA PRO A 15 -1.76 -8.28 -8.36
C PRO A 15 -1.63 -7.11 -9.34
N ARG A 16 -2.77 -6.58 -9.82
CA ARG A 16 -2.80 -5.38 -10.68
C ARG A 16 -2.29 -4.14 -9.95
N LYS A 17 -2.68 -3.94 -8.69
CA LYS A 17 -2.20 -2.81 -7.88
C LYS A 17 -0.71 -2.95 -7.58
N ALA A 18 -0.25 -4.14 -7.21
CA ALA A 18 1.17 -4.41 -6.96
C ALA A 18 2.03 -4.06 -8.19
N ARG A 19 1.65 -4.54 -9.39
CA ARG A 19 2.33 -4.19 -10.64
C ARG A 19 2.41 -2.68 -10.86
N LYS A 20 1.28 -1.98 -10.71
CA LYS A 20 1.25 -0.52 -10.90
C LYS A 20 2.10 0.22 -9.87
N MET A 21 2.12 -0.24 -8.62
CA MET A 21 2.96 0.34 -7.57
C MET A 21 4.45 0.23 -7.92
N ARG A 22 4.89 -0.94 -8.43
CA ARG A 22 6.27 -1.12 -8.93
C ARG A 22 6.59 -0.16 -10.06
N ASP A 23 5.73 -0.07 -11.07
CA ASP A 23 5.97 0.81 -12.23
C ASP A 23 6.16 2.27 -11.81
N VAL A 24 5.30 2.75 -10.92
CA VAL A 24 5.36 4.13 -10.41
C VAL A 24 6.60 4.34 -9.54
N ALA A 25 6.91 3.40 -8.65
CA ALA A 25 8.09 3.50 -7.79
C ALA A 25 9.38 3.52 -8.61
N HIS A 26 9.54 2.62 -9.60
CA HIS A 26 10.67 2.62 -10.51
C HIS A 26 10.80 3.93 -11.28
N ARG A 27 9.69 4.47 -11.80
CA ARG A 27 9.71 5.76 -12.50
C ARG A 27 10.17 6.88 -11.57
N TYR A 28 9.60 6.95 -10.36
CA TYR A 28 9.93 7.98 -9.38
C TYR A 28 11.41 7.94 -8.97
N VAL A 29 11.92 6.75 -8.63
CA VAL A 29 13.33 6.54 -8.26
C VAL A 29 14.28 6.97 -9.38
N GLN A 30 13.97 6.60 -10.63
CA GLN A 30 14.76 6.99 -11.80
C GLN A 30 14.73 8.51 -12.04
N GLU A 31 13.55 9.13 -12.03
CA GLU A 31 13.39 10.57 -12.23
C GLU A 31 14.14 11.40 -11.19
N HIS A 32 14.24 10.90 -9.95
CA HIS A 32 14.96 11.57 -8.86
C HIS A 32 16.43 11.14 -8.76
N GLY A 33 16.90 10.26 -9.65
CA GLY A 33 18.28 9.75 -9.64
C GLY A 33 18.68 9.04 -8.34
N TRP A 34 17.70 8.48 -7.60
CA TRP A 34 17.96 7.83 -6.32
C TRP A 34 18.70 6.51 -6.52
N ARG A 35 19.83 6.35 -5.83
CA ARG A 35 20.70 5.16 -5.93
C ARG A 35 20.73 4.31 -4.66
N GLY A 36 20.03 4.75 -3.61
CA GLY A 36 19.94 4.03 -2.34
C GLY A 36 18.89 2.92 -2.37
N PRO A 37 18.83 2.09 -1.31
CA PRO A 37 17.75 1.14 -1.13
C PRO A 37 16.41 1.88 -1.03
N TRP A 38 15.35 1.24 -1.49
CA TRP A 38 13.97 1.71 -1.37
C TRP A 38 13.05 0.49 -1.17
N ARG A 39 11.82 0.74 -0.72
CA ARG A 39 10.79 -0.29 -0.54
C ARG A 39 9.40 0.31 -0.71
N ILE A 40 8.40 -0.54 -0.92
CA ILE A 40 7.00 -0.16 -0.93
C ILE A 40 6.34 -0.67 0.35
N ASP A 41 5.94 0.25 1.21
CA ASP A 41 5.14 -0.03 2.40
C ASP A 41 3.68 0.35 2.14
N VAL A 42 2.76 -0.31 2.84
CA VAL A 42 1.32 0.03 2.81
C VAL A 42 0.84 0.31 4.22
N VAL A 43 0.06 1.37 4.37
CA VAL A 43 -0.63 1.70 5.62
C VAL A 43 -2.14 1.50 5.40
N GLY A 44 -2.71 0.52 6.07
CA GLY A 44 -4.15 0.34 6.16
C GLY A 44 -4.73 1.26 7.22
N VAL A 45 -5.74 2.04 6.87
CA VAL A 45 -6.50 2.88 7.81
C VAL A 45 -7.93 2.39 7.81
N GLN A 46 -8.37 1.86 8.95
CA GLN A 46 -9.73 1.38 9.12
C GLN A 46 -10.54 2.38 9.92
N MET A 47 -11.72 2.72 9.41
CA MET A 47 -12.63 3.68 9.99
C MET A 47 -14.00 3.04 10.19
N ASP A 48 -14.73 3.46 11.22
CA ASP A 48 -16.12 3.07 11.40
C ASP A 48 -17.05 3.78 10.38
N GLY A 49 -18.34 3.47 10.44
CA GLY A 49 -19.32 4.08 9.54
C GLY A 49 -19.54 5.59 9.73
N GLN A 50 -19.08 6.16 10.85
CA GLN A 50 -19.15 7.57 11.21
C GLN A 50 -17.82 8.31 10.92
N GLY A 51 -16.78 7.60 10.48
CA GLY A 51 -15.47 8.17 10.21
C GLY A 51 -14.57 8.26 11.44
N HIS A 52 -14.83 7.51 12.51
CA HIS A 52 -13.87 7.38 13.61
C HIS A 52 -12.82 6.32 13.29
N LEU A 53 -11.58 6.58 13.70
CA LEU A 53 -10.48 5.65 13.54
C LEU A 53 -10.69 4.39 14.38
N LEU A 54 -10.63 3.23 13.73
CA LEU A 54 -10.67 1.92 14.36
C LEU A 54 -9.26 1.32 14.49
N ALA A 55 -8.46 1.37 13.43
CA ALA A 55 -7.14 0.78 13.42
C ALA A 55 -6.25 1.43 12.35
N VAL A 56 -4.94 1.40 12.62
CA VAL A 56 -3.89 1.68 11.64
C VAL A 56 -2.94 0.49 11.62
N GLU A 57 -2.74 -0.08 10.44
CA GLU A 57 -1.82 -1.19 10.22
C GLU A 57 -0.72 -0.74 9.25
N HIS A 58 0.55 -0.86 9.65
CA HIS A 58 1.69 -0.60 8.75
C HIS A 58 2.32 -1.91 8.30
N VAL A 59 2.11 -2.24 7.03
CA VAL A 59 2.70 -3.39 6.37
C VAL A 59 3.96 -2.93 5.65
N ARG A 60 5.12 -3.35 6.17
CA ARG A 60 6.42 -3.06 5.56
C ARG A 60 6.70 -4.05 4.42
N ASN A 61 7.37 -3.60 3.37
CA ASN A 61 7.67 -4.42 2.18
C ASN A 61 6.42 -5.12 1.61
N ALA A 62 5.30 -4.40 1.58
CA ALA A 62 4.02 -4.93 1.12
C ALA A 62 4.04 -5.33 -0.37
N VAL A 63 4.99 -4.79 -1.14
CA VAL A 63 5.28 -5.20 -2.50
C VAL A 63 6.79 -5.38 -2.64
N GLY A 64 7.22 -6.58 -3.01
CA GLY A 64 8.61 -6.86 -3.35
C GLY A 64 8.90 -6.63 -4.84
N ASP A 65 10.17 -6.42 -5.16
CA ASP A 65 10.72 -6.51 -6.52
C ASP A 65 10.82 -8.00 -6.87
N GLU A 66 10.24 -8.43 -8.00
CA GLU A 66 10.20 -9.85 -8.42
C GLU A 66 11.58 -10.38 -8.85
#